data_AF-A0A967VQJ0-F1
#
_entry.id   AF-A0A967VQJ0-F1
#
_cell.length_a   1.000
_cell.length_b   1.000
_cell.length_c   1.000
_cell.angle_alpha   90.00
_cell.angle_beta   90.00
_cell.angle_gamma   90.00
#
_symmetry.space_group_name_H-M   'P 1'
#
loop_
_entity.id
_entity.type
_entity.pdbx_description
1 polymer ?
#
loop_
_entity_poly.entity_id
_entity_poly.type
_entity_poly.pdbx_seq_one_letter_code
_entity_poly.pdbx_strand_id
1 'polypeptide(L)'
;MAWLGLGLAAGIATLTRGIALAWLAVPVAIWLASVRPLRAVASRAAWALLGLILVIAPWTIRNLVLLDYPILVASSLGRTLAHAHSPYETGGPSLKSLVYRKQIQDRFEHLPQPRMEVELMRAYTRLSLRYMASHPGHELRILPNRVRHLFRHGHAGLEIGRPKLPSGERKPFFGPLRHGAIAGFADLYFYALLLLGILGLPRLCAKGDRTALVVPLGLGYFALLHLIVFP
;
A
#
# COMPACT_ATOMS: atom_id res chain seq x y z
N MET A 1 27.44 12.54 -1.35
CA MET A 1 27.30 11.48 -0.31
C MET A 1 25.93 11.47 0.36
N ALA A 2 25.38 12.59 0.83
CA ALA A 2 24.05 12.61 1.50
C ALA A 2 22.91 11.93 0.70
N TRP A 3 22.82 12.16 -0.60
CA TRP A 3 21.79 11.57 -1.47
C TRP A 3 21.94 10.07 -1.66
N LEU A 4 23.17 9.56 -1.66
CA LEU A 4 23.42 8.11 -1.66
C LEU A 4 22.88 7.49 -0.37
N GLY A 5 23.15 8.11 0.79
CA GLY A 5 22.60 7.69 2.08
C GLY A 5 21.07 7.68 2.12
N LEU A 6 20.42 8.70 1.53
CA LEU A 6 18.97 8.72 1.37
C LEU A 6 18.47 7.53 0.54
N GLY A 7 19.14 7.25 -0.59
CA GLY A 7 18.84 6.10 -1.44
C GLY A 7 18.95 4.76 -0.71
N LEU A 8 20.03 4.57 0.06
CA LEU A 8 20.25 3.38 0.86
C LEU A 8 19.13 3.21 1.91
N ALA A 9 18.82 4.27 2.66
CA ALA A 9 17.75 4.26 3.66
C ALA A 9 16.38 3.96 3.02
N ALA A 10 16.11 4.54 1.85
CA ALA A 10 14.91 4.28 1.08
C ALA A 10 14.82 2.82 0.58
N GLY A 11 15.94 2.23 0.17
CA GLY A 11 16.03 0.81 -0.18
C GLY A 11 15.75 -0.09 1.01
N ILE A 12 16.32 0.20 2.17
CA ILE A 12 16.07 -0.57 3.41
C ILE A 12 14.59 -0.47 3.79
N ALA A 13 14.01 0.74 3.75
CA ALA A 13 12.58 0.95 3.98
C ALA A 13 11.73 0.15 2.97
N THR A 14 12.13 0.11 1.71
CA THR A 14 11.45 -0.67 0.67
C THR A 14 11.49 -2.17 0.94
N LEU A 15 12.63 -2.71 1.40
CA LEU A 15 12.75 -4.13 1.75
C LEU A 15 11.91 -4.51 2.97
N THR A 16 11.68 -3.57 3.91
CA THR A 16 10.79 -3.82 5.06
C THR A 16 9.30 -3.71 4.68
N ARG A 17 8.93 -2.74 3.83
CA ARG A 17 7.60 -2.62 3.25
C ARG A 17 7.67 -2.07 1.83
N GLY A 18 7.25 -2.86 0.85
CA GLY A 18 7.29 -2.48 -0.58
C GLY A 18 6.55 -1.19 -0.94
N ILE A 19 5.57 -0.78 -0.14
CA ILE A 19 4.86 0.51 -0.27
C ILE A 19 5.78 1.74 -0.13
N ALA A 20 6.90 1.60 0.58
CA ALA A 20 7.86 2.68 0.79
C ALA A 20 8.50 3.12 -0.54
N LEU A 21 8.70 2.20 -1.49
CA LEU A 21 9.27 2.52 -2.80
C LEU A 21 8.42 3.53 -3.55
N ALA A 22 7.11 3.27 -3.65
CA ALA A 22 6.20 4.15 -4.35
C ALA A 22 5.99 5.48 -3.59
N TRP A 23 6.14 5.49 -2.26
CA TRP A 23 6.07 6.73 -1.47
C TRP A 23 7.20 7.71 -1.81
N LEU A 24 8.37 7.22 -2.25
CA LEU A 24 9.49 8.08 -2.69
C LEU A 24 9.12 9.01 -3.84
N ALA A 25 8.07 8.70 -4.62
CA ALA A 25 7.58 9.59 -5.67
C ALA A 25 7.17 10.97 -5.12
N VAL A 26 6.68 11.04 -3.88
CA VAL A 26 6.22 12.29 -3.24
C VAL A 26 7.36 13.28 -2.98
N PRO A 27 8.40 12.96 -2.17
CA PRO A 27 9.51 13.89 -1.95
C PRO A 27 10.28 14.15 -3.24
N VAL A 28 10.37 13.19 -4.16
CA VAL A 28 11.01 13.38 -5.47
C VAL A 28 10.24 14.40 -6.32
N ALA A 29 8.90 14.33 -6.38
CA ALA A 29 8.08 15.28 -7.13
C ALA A 29 8.20 16.71 -6.55
N ILE A 30 8.14 16.85 -5.23
CA ILE A 30 8.29 18.15 -4.54
C ILE A 30 9.66 18.74 -4.82
N TRP A 31 10.68 17.90 -4.77
CA TRP A 31 12.04 18.32 -5.00
C TRP A 31 12.30 18.74 -6.46
N LEU A 32 11.79 17.96 -7.44
CA LEU A 32 11.79 18.33 -8.86
C LEU A 32 11.10 19.67 -9.12
N ALA A 33 10.00 19.94 -8.39
CA ALA A 33 9.28 21.21 -8.49
C ALA A 33 9.98 22.38 -7.78
N SER A 34 10.88 22.11 -6.83
CA SER A 34 11.47 23.14 -5.95
C SER A 34 12.90 23.54 -6.31
N VAL A 35 13.67 22.69 -6.97
CA VAL A 35 15.11 22.93 -7.21
C VAL A 35 15.39 23.21 -8.68
N ARG A 36 16.05 24.34 -8.94
CA ARG A 36 16.71 24.66 -10.22
C ARG A 36 18.20 24.93 -9.94
N PRO A 37 19.12 24.57 -10.84
CA PRO A 37 18.93 24.02 -12.20
C PRO A 37 18.68 22.50 -12.22
N LEU A 38 18.02 22.02 -13.28
CA LEU A 38 17.65 20.59 -13.46
C LEU A 38 18.86 19.65 -13.47
N ARG A 39 20.04 20.11 -13.88
CA ARG A 39 21.28 19.31 -13.85
C ARG A 39 21.67 18.88 -12.44
N ALA A 40 21.53 19.79 -11.46
CA ALA A 40 21.80 19.46 -10.06
C ALA A 40 20.77 18.45 -9.52
N VAL A 41 19.52 18.55 -9.99
CA VAL A 41 18.47 17.58 -9.67
C VAL A 41 18.80 16.21 -10.25
N ALA A 42 19.13 16.13 -11.54
CA ALA A 42 19.49 14.85 -12.18
C ALA A 42 20.65 14.14 -11.46
N SER A 43 21.72 14.87 -11.11
CA SER A 43 22.87 14.30 -10.40
C SER A 43 22.51 13.74 -9.02
N ARG A 44 21.77 14.51 -8.22
CA ARG A 44 21.33 14.07 -6.88
C ARG A 44 20.34 12.89 -6.96
N ALA A 45 19.48 12.88 -7.99
CA ALA A 45 18.52 11.81 -8.23
C ALA A 45 19.25 10.52 -8.62
N ALA A 46 20.29 10.63 -9.45
CA ALA A 46 21.14 9.51 -9.82
C ALA A 46 21.85 8.91 -8.59
N TRP A 47 22.37 9.73 -7.67
CA TRP A 47 22.97 9.24 -6.43
C TRP A 47 21.97 8.54 -5.51
N ALA A 48 20.76 9.07 -5.38
CA ALA A 48 19.70 8.43 -4.60
C ALA A 48 19.22 7.12 -5.25
N LEU A 49 19.03 7.11 -6.58
CA LEU A 49 18.66 5.93 -7.34
C LEU A 49 19.74 4.85 -7.25
N LEU A 50 21.02 5.24 -7.31
CA LEU A 50 22.14 4.32 -7.11
C LEU A 50 22.07 3.66 -5.73
N GLY A 51 21.88 4.43 -4.66
CA GLY A 51 21.74 3.88 -3.31
C GLY A 51 20.54 2.93 -3.19
N LEU A 52 19.41 3.28 -3.79
CA LEU A 52 18.22 2.44 -3.84
C LEU A 52 18.49 1.11 -4.56
N ILE A 53 19.12 1.16 -5.73
CA ILE A 53 19.47 -0.02 -6.54
C ILE A 53 20.46 -0.91 -5.79
N LEU A 54 21.48 -0.34 -5.14
CA LEU A 54 22.47 -1.11 -4.39
C LEU A 54 21.85 -1.95 -3.27
N VAL A 55 20.72 -1.51 -2.70
CA VAL A 55 20.00 -2.27 -1.66
C VAL A 55 18.99 -3.26 -2.25
N ILE A 56 18.21 -2.85 -3.25
CA ILE A 56 17.12 -3.67 -3.79
C ILE A 56 17.63 -4.74 -4.77
N ALA A 57 18.67 -4.43 -5.55
CA ALA A 57 19.15 -5.32 -6.60
C ALA A 57 19.66 -6.66 -6.06
N PRO A 58 20.48 -6.75 -4.98
CA PRO A 58 20.93 -8.05 -4.46
C PRO A 58 19.77 -8.98 -4.08
N TRP A 59 18.73 -8.43 -3.43
CA TRP A 59 17.53 -9.18 -3.08
C TRP A 59 16.75 -9.63 -4.32
N THR A 60 16.58 -8.73 -5.29
CA THR A 60 15.86 -9.03 -6.53
C THR A 60 16.59 -10.09 -7.37
N ILE A 61 17.92 -10.00 -7.47
CA ILE A 61 18.77 -10.98 -8.16
C ILE A 61 18.67 -12.34 -7.44
N ARG A 62 18.77 -12.36 -6.11
CA ARG A 62 18.58 -13.58 -5.32
C ARG A 62 17.21 -14.22 -5.59
N ASN A 63 16.15 -13.43 -5.69
CA ASN A 63 14.82 -13.95 -6.01
C ASN A 63 14.73 -14.44 -7.45
N LEU A 64 15.33 -13.74 -8.41
CA LEU A 64 15.37 -14.18 -9.80
C LEU A 64 16.09 -15.53 -9.95
N VAL A 65 17.24 -15.70 -9.30
CA VAL A 65 18.04 -16.94 -9.38
C VAL A 65 17.36 -18.10 -8.65
N LEU A 66 16.71 -17.86 -7.51
CA LEU A 66 16.13 -18.95 -6.71
C LEU A 66 14.67 -19.28 -7.04
N LEU A 67 13.93 -18.33 -7.62
CA LEU A 67 12.49 -18.45 -7.88
C LEU A 67 12.15 -18.40 -9.37
N ASP A 68 13.15 -18.21 -10.24
CA ASP A 68 12.98 -18.00 -11.69
C ASP A 68 11.99 -16.87 -12.01
N TYR A 69 11.90 -15.88 -11.12
CA TYR A 69 10.98 -14.76 -11.26
C TYR A 69 11.48 -13.49 -10.55
N PRO A 70 11.37 -12.30 -11.19
CA PRO A 70 11.89 -11.05 -10.62
C PRO A 70 10.94 -10.49 -9.55
N ILE A 71 10.96 -11.07 -8.35
CA ILE A 71 10.25 -10.54 -7.19
C ILE A 71 11.09 -9.42 -6.57
N LEU A 72 10.67 -8.17 -6.77
CA LEU A 72 11.37 -6.96 -6.31
C LEU A 72 11.46 -6.86 -4.78
N VAL A 73 10.35 -7.14 -4.08
CA VAL A 73 10.27 -7.03 -2.62
C VAL A 73 9.57 -8.24 -2.04
N ALA A 74 8.29 -8.41 -2.38
CA ALA A 74 7.45 -9.48 -1.85
C ALA A 74 6.47 -9.98 -2.91
N SER A 75 6.16 -11.28 -2.84
CA SER A 75 5.15 -11.95 -3.69
C SER A 75 3.71 -11.53 -3.38
N SER A 76 3.50 -10.90 -2.20
CA SER A 76 2.19 -10.50 -1.71
C SER A 76 1.50 -9.47 -2.58
N LEU A 77 2.24 -8.73 -3.42
CA LEU A 77 1.67 -7.74 -4.33
C LEU A 77 0.58 -8.33 -5.23
N GLY A 78 0.80 -9.53 -5.78
CA GLY A 78 -0.21 -10.19 -6.63
C GLY A 78 -1.51 -10.38 -5.86
N ARG A 79 -1.44 -10.93 -4.64
CA ARG A 79 -2.61 -11.12 -3.78
C ARG A 79 -3.31 -9.80 -3.46
N THR A 80 -2.55 -8.75 -3.16
CA THR A 80 -3.08 -7.42 -2.88
C THR A 80 -3.82 -6.84 -4.10
N LEU A 81 -3.25 -6.97 -5.31
CA LEU A 81 -3.94 -6.58 -6.54
C LEU A 81 -5.22 -7.40 -6.78
N ALA A 82 -5.20 -8.72 -6.52
CA ALA A 82 -6.40 -9.55 -6.67
C ALA A 82 -7.48 -9.24 -5.64
N HIS A 83 -7.08 -8.74 -4.46
CA HIS A 83 -8.01 -8.21 -3.48
C HIS A 83 -8.69 -6.94 -3.97
N ALA A 84 -7.95 -6.04 -4.61
CA ALA A 84 -8.51 -4.77 -5.10
C ALA A 84 -9.23 -4.91 -6.44
N HIS A 85 -8.80 -5.81 -7.32
CA HIS A 85 -9.25 -5.84 -8.72
C HIS A 85 -9.80 -7.21 -9.09
N SER A 86 -11.11 -7.36 -8.96
CA SER A 86 -11.82 -8.59 -9.36
C SER A 86 -13.30 -8.30 -9.70
N PRO A 87 -13.97 -9.21 -10.43
CA PRO A 87 -15.40 -9.08 -10.76
C PRO A 87 -16.36 -8.97 -9.57
N TYR A 88 -15.89 -9.36 -8.37
CA TYR A 88 -16.72 -9.43 -7.17
C TYR A 88 -16.30 -8.42 -6.09
N GLU A 89 -15.42 -7.50 -6.44
CA GLU A 89 -14.94 -6.48 -5.54
C GLU A 89 -15.95 -5.33 -5.43
N THR A 90 -16.16 -4.85 -4.21
CA THR A 90 -17.17 -3.82 -3.92
C THR A 90 -16.55 -2.55 -3.33
N GLY A 91 -15.22 -2.47 -3.26
CA GLY A 91 -14.49 -1.42 -2.56
C GLY A 91 -14.49 -1.66 -1.05
N GLY A 92 -14.36 -2.93 -0.66
CA GLY A 92 -14.28 -3.39 0.72
C GLY A 92 -14.36 -4.92 0.82
N PRO A 93 -14.05 -5.51 2.00
CA PRO A 93 -14.03 -6.96 2.17
C PRO A 93 -15.34 -7.65 1.75
N SER A 94 -15.25 -8.56 0.78
CA SER A 94 -16.40 -9.29 0.22
C SER A 94 -16.18 -10.80 0.29
N LEU A 95 -17.19 -11.55 0.74
CA LEU A 95 -17.16 -13.02 0.77
C LEU A 95 -17.03 -13.60 -0.65
N LYS A 96 -17.69 -12.98 -1.64
CA LYS A 96 -17.59 -13.40 -3.05
C LYS A 96 -16.16 -13.20 -3.58
N SER A 97 -15.53 -12.07 -3.27
CA SER A 97 -14.12 -11.79 -3.59
C SER A 97 -13.18 -12.79 -2.91
N LEU A 98 -13.45 -13.19 -1.67
CA LEU A 98 -12.68 -14.22 -0.97
C LEU A 98 -12.81 -15.60 -1.64
N VAL A 99 -14.03 -16.04 -1.94
CA VAL A 99 -14.28 -17.34 -2.62
C VAL A 99 -13.62 -17.36 -3.99
N TYR A 100 -13.74 -16.29 -4.77
CA TYR A 100 -13.11 -16.18 -6.08
C TYR A 100 -11.59 -16.33 -6.02
N ARG A 101 -10.93 -15.67 -5.05
CA ARG A 101 -9.48 -15.80 -4.87
C ARG A 101 -9.09 -17.19 -4.39
N LYS A 102 -9.87 -17.80 -3.50
CA LYS A 102 -9.66 -19.20 -3.09
C LYS A 102 -9.70 -20.14 -4.30
N GLN A 103 -10.70 -20.00 -5.17
CA GLN A 103 -10.79 -20.80 -6.41
C GLN A 103 -9.59 -20.62 -7.35
N ILE A 104 -8.93 -19.46 -7.35
CA ILE A 104 -7.68 -19.26 -8.09
C ILE A 104 -6.54 -19.99 -7.39
N GLN A 105 -6.43 -19.85 -6.07
CA GLN A 105 -5.41 -20.52 -5.25
C GLN A 105 -5.49 -22.05 -5.35
N ASP A 106 -6.69 -22.63 -5.26
CA ASP A 106 -6.94 -24.07 -5.35
C ASP A 106 -6.34 -24.69 -6.62
N ARG A 107 -6.27 -23.93 -7.72
CA ARG A 107 -5.64 -24.39 -8.99
C ARG A 107 -4.15 -24.64 -8.87
N PHE A 108 -3.48 -24.03 -7.91
CA PHE A 108 -2.02 -24.11 -7.72
C PHE A 108 -1.64 -24.89 -6.46
N GLU A 109 -2.59 -25.35 -5.65
CA GLU A 109 -2.31 -26.09 -4.39
C GLU A 109 -1.52 -27.39 -4.58
N HIS A 110 -1.59 -27.97 -5.79
CA HIS A 110 -0.82 -29.16 -6.15
C HIS A 110 0.68 -28.87 -6.39
N LEU A 111 1.09 -27.61 -6.49
CA LEU A 111 2.48 -27.23 -6.72
C LEU A 111 3.25 -27.17 -5.39
N PRO A 112 4.52 -27.61 -5.36
CA PRO A 112 5.37 -27.43 -4.19
C PRO A 112 5.74 -25.94 -4.01
N GLN A 113 6.07 -25.57 -2.77
CA GLN A 113 6.73 -24.29 -2.51
C GLN A 113 8.19 -24.34 -2.99
N PRO A 114 8.76 -23.24 -3.51
CA PRO A 114 8.16 -21.90 -3.66
C PRO A 114 7.40 -21.67 -4.98
N ARG A 115 7.31 -22.68 -5.86
CA ARG A 115 6.71 -22.56 -7.20
C ARG A 115 5.23 -22.15 -7.13
N MET A 116 4.49 -22.69 -6.17
CA MET A 116 3.10 -22.28 -5.92
C MET A 116 2.98 -20.77 -5.70
N GLU A 117 3.83 -20.19 -4.85
CA GLU A 117 3.80 -18.76 -4.53
C GLU A 117 4.06 -17.87 -5.76
N VAL A 118 5.04 -18.27 -6.59
CA VAL A 118 5.39 -17.56 -7.82
C VAL A 118 4.25 -17.60 -8.84
N GLU A 119 3.70 -18.79 -9.11
CA GLU A 119 2.61 -18.93 -10.08
C GLU A 119 1.33 -18.26 -9.60
N LEU A 120 1.04 -18.32 -8.29
CA LEU A 120 -0.10 -17.64 -7.70
C LEU A 120 0.03 -16.12 -7.81
N MET A 121 1.21 -15.56 -7.50
CA MET A 121 1.47 -14.14 -7.69
C MET A 121 1.28 -13.74 -9.17
N ARG A 122 1.89 -14.49 -10.10
CA ARG A 122 1.78 -14.25 -11.54
C ARG A 122 0.33 -14.27 -12.02
N ALA A 123 -0.43 -15.27 -11.59
CA ALA A 123 -1.84 -15.42 -11.93
C ALA A 123 -2.66 -14.25 -11.41
N TYR A 124 -2.49 -13.89 -10.14
CA TYR A 124 -3.19 -12.76 -9.54
C TYR A 124 -2.85 -11.43 -10.23
N THR A 125 -1.57 -11.11 -10.40
CA THR A 125 -1.15 -9.88 -11.08
C THR A 125 -1.73 -9.80 -12.49
N ARG A 126 -1.64 -10.88 -13.27
CA ARG A 126 -2.17 -10.91 -14.65
C ARG A 126 -3.69 -10.72 -14.67
N LEU A 127 -4.43 -11.43 -13.82
CA LEU A 127 -5.88 -11.34 -13.75
C LEU A 127 -6.33 -9.95 -13.33
N SER A 128 -5.70 -9.37 -12.31
CA SER A 128 -5.99 -8.02 -11.82
C SER A 128 -5.71 -6.96 -12.86
N LEU A 129 -4.53 -6.96 -13.48
CA LEU A 129 -4.19 -5.98 -14.52
C LEU A 129 -5.12 -6.10 -15.72
N ARG A 130 -5.45 -7.32 -16.15
CA ARG A 130 -6.43 -7.56 -17.22
C ARG A 130 -7.81 -7.05 -16.83
N TYR A 131 -8.24 -7.27 -15.59
CA TYR A 131 -9.53 -6.80 -15.10
C TYR A 131 -9.59 -5.27 -15.09
N MET A 132 -8.59 -4.61 -14.53
CA MET A 132 -8.48 -3.14 -14.51
C MET A 132 -8.58 -2.55 -15.93
N ALA A 133 -7.85 -3.14 -16.89
CA ALA A 133 -7.85 -2.68 -18.27
C ALA A 133 -9.18 -2.92 -18.99
N SER A 134 -9.89 -4.02 -18.69
CA SER A 134 -11.16 -4.37 -19.36
C SER A 134 -12.41 -3.80 -18.67
N HIS A 135 -12.32 -3.36 -17.41
CA HIS A 135 -13.45 -2.88 -16.62
C HIS A 135 -13.20 -1.53 -15.92
N PRO A 136 -12.70 -0.48 -16.61
CA PRO A 136 -12.38 0.80 -15.96
C PRO A 136 -13.60 1.46 -15.29
N GLY A 137 -14.80 1.32 -15.87
CA GLY A 137 -16.02 1.83 -15.27
C GLY A 137 -16.38 1.17 -13.93
N HIS A 138 -16.06 -0.11 -13.78
CA HIS A 138 -16.23 -0.81 -12.50
C HIS A 138 -15.26 -0.27 -11.44
N GLU A 139 -13.98 -0.09 -11.80
CA GLU A 139 -12.95 0.46 -10.92
C GLU A 139 -13.32 1.86 -10.42
N LEU A 140 -13.85 2.72 -11.30
CA LEU A 140 -14.32 4.05 -10.91
C LEU A 140 -15.55 3.99 -9.97
N ARG A 141 -16.48 3.08 -10.24
CA ARG A 141 -17.71 2.93 -9.46
C ARG A 141 -17.47 2.50 -8.02
N ILE A 142 -16.42 1.73 -7.74
CA ILE A 142 -16.12 1.25 -6.39
C ILE A 142 -15.30 2.24 -5.55
N LEU A 143 -14.74 3.29 -6.15
CA LEU A 143 -13.92 4.29 -5.43
C LEU A 143 -14.64 4.92 -4.22
N PRO A 144 -15.92 5.33 -4.29
CA PRO A 144 -16.60 5.91 -3.13
C PRO A 144 -16.65 4.95 -1.95
N ASN A 145 -16.81 3.64 -2.21
CA ASN A 145 -16.79 2.63 -1.16
C ASN A 145 -15.39 2.48 -0.57
N ARG A 146 -14.32 2.45 -1.39
CA ARG A 146 -12.93 2.43 -0.89
C ARG A 146 -12.62 3.63 0.00
N VAL A 147 -13.01 4.84 -0.43
CA VAL A 147 -12.86 6.07 0.39
C VAL A 147 -13.64 5.93 1.70
N ARG A 148 -14.90 5.47 1.63
CA ARG A 148 -15.71 5.26 2.82
C ARG A 148 -15.04 4.29 3.79
N HIS A 149 -14.49 3.17 3.32
CA HIS A 149 -13.84 2.18 4.17
C HIS A 149 -12.53 2.70 4.77
N LEU A 150 -11.74 3.45 3.99
CA LEU A 150 -10.51 4.09 4.46
C LEU A 150 -10.76 5.06 5.62
N PHE A 151 -11.80 5.88 5.54
CA PHE A 151 -12.12 6.89 6.56
C PHE A 151 -13.20 6.46 7.55
N ARG A 152 -13.65 5.20 7.48
CA ARG A 152 -14.81 4.76 8.25
C ARG A 152 -14.53 4.86 9.74
N HIS A 153 -13.46 4.23 10.22
CA HIS A 153 -13.09 4.14 11.64
C HIS A 153 -11.57 3.96 11.78
N GLY A 154 -10.97 4.54 12.82
CA GLY A 154 -9.56 4.38 13.17
C GLY A 154 -9.25 3.06 13.90
N HIS A 155 -10.27 2.42 14.49
CA HIS A 155 -10.11 1.17 15.24
C HIS A 155 -10.07 -0.10 14.37
N ALA A 156 -10.08 -0.01 13.04
CA ALA A 156 -10.08 -1.17 12.14
C ALA A 156 -8.93 -2.15 12.41
N GLY A 157 -7.77 -1.66 12.88
CA GLY A 157 -6.65 -2.50 13.30
C GLY A 157 -6.98 -3.44 14.47
N LEU A 158 -7.87 -3.04 15.39
CA LEU A 158 -8.32 -3.88 16.52
C LEU A 158 -9.27 -5.00 16.08
N GLU A 159 -9.87 -4.87 14.90
CA GLU A 159 -10.77 -5.84 14.30
C GLU A 159 -10.02 -6.92 13.51
N ILE A 160 -8.86 -6.57 12.97
CA ILE A 160 -8.01 -7.47 12.20
C ILE A 160 -7.31 -8.44 13.18
N GLY A 161 -7.45 -9.74 12.93
CA GLY A 161 -6.80 -10.80 13.73
C GLY A 161 -7.60 -11.31 14.91
N ARG A 162 -8.84 -10.84 15.13
CA ARG A 162 -9.68 -11.40 16.20
C ARG A 162 -9.95 -12.89 15.99
N PRO A 163 -9.78 -13.72 17.04
CA PRO A 163 -10.18 -15.11 16.97
C PRO A 163 -11.69 -15.19 16.75
N LYS A 164 -12.09 -16.03 15.79
CA LYS A 164 -13.49 -16.36 15.58
C LYS A 164 -13.89 -17.46 16.55
N LEU A 165 -15.01 -17.26 17.23
CA LEU A 165 -15.68 -18.31 17.99
C LEU A 165 -16.21 -19.38 17.01
N PRO A 166 -16.49 -20.61 17.49
CA PRO A 166 -17.15 -21.64 16.68
C PRO A 166 -18.48 -21.17 16.08
N SER A 167 -19.17 -20.23 16.73
CA SER A 167 -20.38 -19.56 16.24
C SER A 167 -20.15 -18.61 15.05
N GLY A 168 -18.89 -18.34 14.69
CA GLY A 168 -18.51 -17.37 13.67
C GLY A 168 -18.38 -15.93 14.19
N GLU A 169 -18.79 -15.65 15.42
CA GLU A 169 -18.65 -14.34 16.06
C GLU A 169 -17.18 -14.04 16.40
N ARG A 170 -16.81 -12.76 16.37
CA ARG A 170 -15.45 -12.33 16.72
C ARG A 170 -15.33 -12.18 18.23
N LYS A 171 -14.45 -12.96 18.86
CA LYS A 171 -14.11 -12.77 20.26
C LYS A 171 -13.28 -11.50 20.41
N PRO A 172 -13.68 -10.52 21.25
CA PRO A 172 -12.87 -9.34 21.47
C PRO A 172 -11.57 -9.73 22.19
N PHE A 173 -10.47 -9.07 21.83
CA PHE A 173 -9.17 -9.28 22.50
C PHE A 173 -9.20 -8.90 23.98
N PHE A 174 -10.04 -7.91 24.31
CA PHE A 174 -10.25 -7.41 25.65
C PHE A 174 -11.71 -7.66 26.08
N GLY A 175 -12.01 -7.54 27.37
CA GLY A 175 -13.41 -7.49 27.81
C GLY A 175 -14.19 -6.38 27.09
N PRO A 176 -15.52 -6.51 26.90
CA PRO A 176 -16.32 -5.67 26.02
C PRO A 176 -16.20 -4.17 26.34
N LEU A 177 -16.14 -3.81 27.63
CA LEU A 177 -15.94 -2.43 28.08
C LEU A 177 -14.59 -1.85 27.65
N ARG A 178 -13.49 -2.59 27.89
CA ARG A 178 -12.14 -2.17 27.50
C ARG A 178 -12.02 -2.06 25.99
N HIS A 179 -12.63 -3.01 25.27
CA HIS A 179 -12.66 -3.01 23.82
C HIS A 179 -13.33 -1.74 23.27
N GLY A 180 -14.52 -1.40 23.78
CA GLY A 180 -15.23 -0.17 23.41
C GLY A 180 -14.44 1.10 23.72
N ALA A 181 -13.79 1.16 24.89
CA ALA A 181 -12.97 2.31 25.27
C ALA A 181 -11.76 2.51 24.34
N ILE A 182 -11.02 1.43 24.02
CA ILE A 182 -9.86 1.51 23.12
C ILE A 182 -10.31 1.86 21.69
N ALA A 183 -11.40 1.26 21.22
CA ALA A 183 -11.95 1.58 19.89
C ALA A 183 -12.40 3.04 19.80
N GLY A 184 -13.13 3.53 20.80
CA GLY A 184 -13.57 4.94 20.86
C GLY A 184 -12.40 5.92 20.93
N PHE A 185 -11.37 5.61 21.72
CA PHE A 185 -10.15 6.41 21.76
C PHE A 185 -9.41 6.41 20.40
N ALA A 186 -9.29 5.26 19.74
CA ALA A 186 -8.66 5.15 18.43
C ALA A 186 -9.40 5.96 17.36
N ASP A 187 -10.74 5.95 17.37
CA ASP A 187 -11.55 6.75 16.45
C ASP A 187 -11.42 8.25 16.75
N LEU A 188 -11.50 8.65 18.03
CA LEU A 188 -11.31 10.04 18.44
C LEU A 188 -9.93 10.55 18.02
N TYR A 189 -8.89 9.77 18.28
CA TYR A 189 -7.52 10.09 17.88
C TYR A 189 -7.39 10.24 16.36
N PHE A 190 -7.94 9.29 15.60
CA PHE A 190 -7.93 9.32 14.13
C PHE A 190 -8.62 10.56 13.57
N TYR A 191 -9.84 10.87 14.03
CA TYR A 191 -10.58 12.03 13.55
C TYR A 191 -10.00 13.36 14.01
N ALA A 192 -9.43 13.43 15.22
CA ALA A 192 -8.72 14.60 15.69
C ALA A 192 -7.50 14.91 14.80
N LEU A 193 -6.70 13.89 14.46
CA LEU A 193 -5.58 14.05 13.53
C LEU A 193 -6.04 14.45 12.12
N LEU A 194 -7.11 13.85 11.62
CA LEU A 194 -7.67 14.21 10.31
C LEU A 194 -8.11 15.68 10.28
N LEU A 195 -8.82 16.12 11.31
CA LEU A 195 -9.26 17.51 11.45
C LEU A 195 -8.07 18.46 11.55
N LEU A 196 -7.07 18.14 12.37
CA LEU A 196 -5.84 18.94 12.48
C LEU A 196 -5.09 19.02 11.14
N GLY A 197 -5.04 17.94 10.37
CA GLY A 197 -4.46 17.92 9.03
C GLY A 197 -5.20 18.84 8.05
N ILE A 198 -6.54 18.78 8.05
CA ILE A 198 -7.40 19.65 7.22
C ILE A 198 -7.22 21.12 7.60
N LEU A 199 -7.24 21.44 8.89
CA LEU A 199 -7.06 22.81 9.39
C LEU A 199 -5.63 23.34 9.22
N GLY A 200 -4.64 22.45 9.24
CA GLY A 200 -3.23 22.77 9.03
C GLY A 200 -2.85 23.03 7.58
N LEU A 201 -3.53 22.38 6.62
CA LEU A 201 -3.24 22.48 5.18
C LEU A 201 -3.21 23.94 4.67
N PRO A 202 -4.22 24.78 4.92
CA PRO A 202 -4.24 26.16 4.41
C PRO A 202 -3.08 26.99 4.96
N ARG A 203 -2.73 26.80 6.24
CA ARG A 203 -1.60 27.51 6.88
C ARG A 203 -0.26 27.07 6.32
N LEU A 204 -0.12 25.78 6.00
CA LEU A 204 1.08 25.25 5.35
C LEU A 204 1.23 25.81 3.93
N CYS A 205 0.15 25.85 3.15
CA CYS A 205 0.15 26.42 1.80
C CYS A 205 0.39 27.95 1.80
N ALA A 206 -0.16 28.68 2.78
CA ALA A 206 -0.05 30.15 2.86
C ALA A 206 1.39 30.64 3.13
N LYS A 207 2.25 29.83 3.74
CA LYS A 207 3.64 30.20 4.03
C LYS A 207 4.56 30.18 2.81
N GLY A 208 4.10 29.67 1.65
CA GLY A 208 4.90 29.58 0.43
C GLY A 208 6.08 28.60 0.49
N ASP A 209 6.24 27.89 1.61
CA ASP A 209 7.28 26.88 1.78
C ASP A 209 6.89 25.61 1.02
N ARG A 210 7.54 25.37 -0.11
CA ARG A 210 7.28 24.19 -0.95
C ARG A 210 7.57 22.88 -0.22
N THR A 211 8.42 22.89 0.81
CA THR A 211 8.70 21.68 1.61
C THR A 211 7.50 21.28 2.46
N ALA A 212 6.63 22.23 2.82
CA ALA A 212 5.39 21.95 3.53
C ALA A 212 4.41 21.10 2.71
N LEU A 213 4.59 21.01 1.37
CA LEU A 213 3.78 20.15 0.50
C LEU A 213 4.04 18.65 0.69
N VAL A 214 5.11 18.25 1.41
CA VAL A 214 5.40 16.83 1.71
C VAL A 214 4.24 16.18 2.45
N VAL A 215 3.61 16.90 3.37
CA VAL A 215 2.49 16.40 4.16
C VAL A 215 1.24 16.18 3.29
N PRO A 216 0.66 17.20 2.61
CA PRO A 216 -0.53 17.00 1.78
C PRO A 216 -0.30 16.03 0.62
N LEU A 217 0.87 16.04 -0.03
CA LEU A 217 1.17 15.11 -1.11
C LEU A 217 1.41 13.69 -0.59
N GLY A 218 1.98 13.53 0.60
CA GLY A 218 2.11 12.25 1.27
C GLY A 218 0.75 11.64 1.58
N LEU A 219 -0.17 12.44 2.14
CA LEU A 219 -1.56 12.04 2.39
C LEU A 219 -2.28 11.69 1.09
N GLY A 220 -2.18 12.55 0.07
CA GLY A 220 -2.76 12.30 -1.25
C GLY A 220 -2.22 11.02 -1.89
N TYR A 221 -0.92 10.77 -1.79
CA TYR A 221 -0.29 9.54 -2.26
C TYR A 221 -0.86 8.31 -1.54
N PHE A 222 -0.93 8.32 -0.21
CA PHE A 222 -1.48 7.17 0.52
C PHE A 222 -2.96 6.95 0.24
N ALA A 223 -3.74 8.03 0.08
CA ALA A 223 -5.14 7.94 -0.33
C ALA A 223 -5.27 7.34 -1.74
N LEU A 224 -4.51 7.84 -2.72
CA LEU A 224 -4.51 7.31 -4.09
C LEU A 224 -4.06 5.85 -4.15
N LEU A 225 -3.01 5.50 -3.40
CA LEU A 225 -2.55 4.13 -3.32
C LEU A 225 -3.62 3.24 -2.69
N HIS A 226 -4.32 3.69 -1.64
CA HIS A 226 -5.45 2.96 -1.08
C HIS A 226 -6.56 2.76 -2.11
N LEU A 227 -6.87 3.80 -2.88
CA LEU A 227 -7.87 3.74 -3.93
C LEU A 227 -7.54 2.80 -5.08
N ILE A 228 -6.26 2.48 -5.29
CA ILE A 228 -5.84 1.57 -6.36
C ILE A 228 -5.62 0.17 -5.79
N VAL A 229 -4.81 0.05 -4.75
CA VAL A 229 -4.17 -1.21 -4.34
C VAL A 229 -4.91 -1.88 -3.19
N PHE A 230 -5.81 -1.18 -2.48
CA PHE A 230 -6.50 -1.73 -1.31
C PHE A 230 -8.02 -1.73 -1.50
N PRO A 231 -8.72 -2.80 -1.12
CA PRO A 231 -10.18 -2.84 -1.10
C PRO A 231 -10.74 -2.07 0.09
#